data_AF-A0A6V1VRK0-F1
#
_entry.id   AF-A0A6V1VRK0-F1
#
_cell.length_a   1.000
_cell.length_b   1.000
_cell.length_c   1.000
_cell.angle_alpha   90.00
_cell.angle_beta   90.00
_cell.angle_gamma   90.00
#
_symmetry.space_group_name_H-M   'P 1'
#
loop_
_entity.id
_entity.type
_entity.pdbx_description
1 polymer ?
#
loop_
_entity_poly.entity_id
_entity_poly.type
_entity_poly.pdbx_seq_one_letter_code
_entity_poly.pdbx_strand_id
1 'polypeptide(L)'
;MDTLAEISLGKPLAAVAVSPNQRLIAAGGRDILKILSINLDGFSITCNLQKGLNRNNQKVLSNFCVNDLDWSTGEQSFLAAGMSTGAVLIWDAARCAEAAR
;
A
#
# COMPACT_ATOMS: atom_id res chain seq x y z
N MET A 1 11.01 -4.40 -25.23
CA MET A 1 10.75 -3.47 -24.12
C MET A 1 11.51 -4.01 -22.94
N ASP A 2 12.46 -3.23 -22.42
CA ASP A 2 13.29 -3.66 -21.28
C ASP A 2 12.63 -3.23 -19.97
N THR A 3 12.77 -4.06 -18.93
CA THR A 3 12.29 -3.71 -17.58
C THR A 3 13.14 -2.57 -17.02
N LEU A 4 12.50 -1.47 -16.60
CA LEU A 4 13.21 -0.30 -16.05
C LEU A 4 13.60 -0.47 -14.58
N ALA A 5 12.77 -1.14 -13.78
CA ALA A 5 13.01 -1.41 -12.36
C ALA A 5 12.16 -2.60 -11.88
N GLU A 6 12.68 -3.34 -10.91
CA GLU A 6 11.96 -4.44 -10.23
C GLU A 6 12.15 -4.30 -8.72
N ILE A 7 11.11 -4.63 -7.95
CA ILE A 7 11.22 -4.80 -6.50
C ILE A 7 10.42 -6.02 -6.05
N SER A 8 11.07 -6.92 -5.33
CA SER A 8 10.43 -8.09 -4.76
C SER A 8 9.95 -7.79 -3.34
N LEU A 9 8.67 -8.00 -3.07
CA LEU A 9 8.07 -7.79 -1.74
C LEU A 9 7.96 -9.08 -0.90
N GLY A 10 8.49 -10.20 -1.42
CA GLY A 10 8.60 -11.48 -0.71
C GLY A 10 7.33 -12.32 -0.63
N LYS A 11 6.19 -11.82 -1.13
CA LYS A 11 4.92 -12.55 -1.21
C LYS A 11 4.19 -12.21 -2.51
N PRO A 12 3.31 -13.10 -3.02
CA PRO A 12 2.45 -12.80 -4.16
C PRO A 12 1.58 -11.56 -3.89
N LEU A 13 1.43 -10.74 -4.92
CA LEU A 13 0.55 -9.57 -4.90
C LEU A 13 -0.74 -9.91 -5.64
N ALA A 14 -1.86 -9.41 -5.12
CA ALA A 14 -3.17 -9.53 -5.75
C ALA A 14 -3.62 -8.21 -6.38
N ALA A 15 -3.18 -7.07 -5.82
CA ALA A 15 -3.55 -5.75 -6.28
C ALA A 15 -2.36 -4.78 -6.20
N VAL A 16 -2.31 -3.85 -7.16
CA VAL A 16 -1.38 -2.72 -7.18
C VAL A 16 -2.10 -1.48 -7.70
N ALA A 17 -1.78 -0.30 -7.16
CA ALA A 17 -2.35 0.96 -7.62
C ALA A 17 -1.33 2.09 -7.51
N VAL A 18 -1.25 2.92 -8.56
CA VAL A 18 -0.35 4.08 -8.61
C VAL A 18 -1.11 5.31 -8.11
N SER A 19 -0.46 6.12 -7.27
CA SER A 19 -1.07 7.35 -6.76
C SER A 19 -1.31 8.37 -7.88
N PRO A 20 -2.26 9.32 -7.72
CA PRO A 20 -2.59 10.30 -8.76
C PRO A 20 -1.39 11.16 -9.19
N ASN A 21 -0.48 11.45 -8.26
CA ASN A 21 0.75 12.20 -8.52
C ASN A 21 1.90 11.34 -9.09
N GLN A 22 1.67 10.04 -9.31
CA GLN A 22 2.62 9.08 -9.88
C GLN A 22 3.93 8.96 -9.08
N ARG A 23 3.91 9.25 -7.77
CA ARG A 23 5.08 9.14 -6.89
C ARG A 23 5.05 7.94 -5.98
N LEU A 24 3.87 7.35 -5.75
CA LEU A 24 3.68 6.23 -4.84
C LEU A 24 3.00 5.07 -5.56
N ILE A 25 3.31 3.87 -5.11
CA ILE A 25 2.62 2.62 -5.48
C ILE A 25 2.10 2.00 -4.20
N ALA A 26 0.81 1.68 -4.17
CA ALA A 26 0.25 0.77 -3.19
C ALA A 26 0.31 -0.66 -3.74
N ALA A 27 0.75 -1.61 -2.92
CA ALA A 27 0.82 -3.02 -3.27
C ALA A 27 0.22 -3.87 -2.15
N GLY A 28 -0.68 -4.79 -2.53
CA GLY A 28 -1.47 -5.57 -1.58
C GLY A 28 -1.70 -7.01 -2.02
N GLY A 29 -1.93 -7.89 -1.04
CA GLY A 29 -2.20 -9.30 -1.22
C GLY A 29 -2.41 -10.00 0.13
N ARG A 30 -2.16 -11.31 0.19
CA ARG A 30 -2.25 -12.08 1.44
C ARG A 30 -1.12 -11.69 2.38
N ASP A 31 -1.48 -11.14 3.54
CA ASP A 31 -0.55 -10.65 4.56
C ASP A 31 0.53 -9.74 3.97
N ILE A 32 0.13 -8.87 3.02
CA ILE A 32 0.97 -7.82 2.45
C ILE A 32 0.09 -6.61 2.12
N LEU A 33 0.49 -5.45 2.65
CA LEU A 33 -0.04 -4.15 2.29
C LEU A 33 1.05 -3.11 2.54
N LYS A 34 1.64 -2.60 1.46
CA LYS A 34 2.81 -1.71 1.50
C LYS A 34 2.62 -0.53 0.55
N ILE A 35 3.28 0.58 0.90
CA ILE A 35 3.45 1.75 0.04
C ILE A 35 4.91 1.83 -0.38
N LEU A 36 5.14 1.96 -1.67
CA LEU A 36 6.45 2.17 -2.27
C LEU A 36 6.52 3.58 -2.84
N SER A 37 7.69 4.21 -2.81
CA SER A 37 7.98 5.42 -3.58
C SER A 37 8.64 5.06 -4.91
N ILE A 38 8.27 5.80 -5.95
CA ILE A 38 8.90 5.80 -7.27
C ILE A 38 9.94 6.91 -7.29
N ASN A 39 11.20 6.54 -7.44
CA ASN A 39 12.34 7.44 -7.53
C ASN A 39 13.00 7.34 -8.92
N LEU A 40 13.90 8.28 -9.22
CA LEU A 40 14.65 8.29 -10.48
C LEU A 40 15.53 7.03 -10.66
N ASP A 41 16.01 6.45 -9.57
CA ASP A 41 16.90 5.31 -9.50
C ASP A 41 16.19 3.98 -9.19
N GLY A 42 14.85 3.98 -9.09
CA GLY A 42 14.05 2.77 -8.88
C GLY A 42 12.99 2.92 -7.79
N PHE A 43 12.78 1.87 -7.00
CA PHE A 43 11.74 1.81 -5.97
C PHE A 43 12.31 1.73 -4.56
N SER A 44 11.66 2.39 -3.60
CA SER A 44 11.95 2.23 -2.18
C SER A 44 10.67 1.90 -1.39
N ILE A 45 10.77 0.98 -0.42
CA ILE A 45 9.64 0.68 0.47
C ILE A 45 9.53 1.79 1.51
N THR A 46 8.49 2.61 1.40
CA THR A 46 8.28 3.77 2.27
C THR A 46 7.48 3.37 3.49
N CYS A 47 6.53 2.44 3.34
CA CYS A 47 5.60 2.13 4.40
C CYS A 47 5.12 0.69 4.42
N ASN A 48 5.02 0.12 5.62
CA ASN A 48 4.31 -1.12 5.87
C ASN A 48 3.03 -0.84 6.66
N LEU A 49 1.89 -0.81 5.96
CA LEU A 49 0.59 -0.47 6.54
C LEU A 49 0.05 -1.56 7.47
N GLN A 50 0.63 -2.77 7.43
CA GLN A 50 0.33 -3.84 8.39
C GLN A 50 0.51 -3.41 9.84
N LYS A 51 1.52 -2.57 10.10
CA LYS A 51 1.81 -2.08 11.45
C LYS A 51 0.74 -1.09 11.93
N GLY A 52 0.06 -0.39 11.03
CA GLY A 52 -1.03 0.54 11.35
C GLY A 52 -2.31 -0.16 11.80
N LEU A 53 -2.57 -1.38 11.29
CA LEU A 53 -3.71 -2.21 11.71
C LEU A 53 -3.62 -2.59 13.20
N ASN A 54 -2.42 -2.59 13.77
CA ASN A 54 -2.18 -2.95 15.17
C ASN A 54 -2.30 -1.78 16.17
N ARG A 55 -2.52 -0.53 15.73
CA ARG A 55 -2.39 0.65 16.61
C ARG A 55 -3.69 1.16 17.24
N ASN A 56 -4.86 0.75 16.75
CA ASN A 56 -6.14 1.36 17.16
C ASN A 56 -7.08 0.40 17.91
N ASN A 57 -6.58 -0.62 18.63
CA ASN A 57 -7.38 -1.69 19.26
C ASN A 57 -8.33 -2.45 18.30
N GLN A 58 -8.25 -2.19 17.00
CA GLN A 58 -8.87 -3.02 15.99
C GLN A 58 -7.99 -4.26 15.82
N LYS A 59 -8.61 -5.41 16.11
CA LYS A 59 -8.09 -6.76 15.93
C LYS A 59 -6.97 -6.81 14.88
N VAL A 60 -5.79 -7.26 15.29
CA VAL A 60 -4.73 -7.72 14.38
C VAL A 60 -5.43 -8.54 13.32
N LEU A 61 -5.54 -8.03 12.08
CA LEU A 61 -6.12 -8.81 11.01
C LEU A 61 -5.08 -9.88 10.68
N SER A 62 -5.05 -10.98 11.43
CA SER A 62 -4.28 -12.15 11.05
C SER A 62 -4.92 -12.76 9.81
N ASN A 63 -4.10 -13.16 8.83
CA ASN A 63 -4.54 -13.73 7.55
C ASN A 63 -5.42 -12.79 6.73
N PHE A 64 -5.09 -11.48 6.70
CA PHE A 64 -5.80 -10.56 5.84
C PHE A 64 -5.39 -10.75 4.38
N CYS A 65 -6.31 -10.51 3.45
CA CYS A 65 -6.00 -10.49 2.03
C CYS A 65 -6.62 -9.24 1.43
N VAL A 66 -5.77 -8.43 0.81
CA VAL A 66 -6.19 -7.31 -0.03
C VAL A 66 -6.53 -7.89 -1.40
N ASN A 67 -7.74 -7.59 -1.87
CA ASN A 67 -8.22 -8.03 -3.18
C ASN A 67 -8.21 -6.89 -4.19
N ASP A 68 -8.32 -5.64 -3.73
CA ASP A 68 -8.33 -4.47 -4.58
C ASP A 68 -7.76 -3.25 -3.85
N LEU A 69 -7.19 -2.33 -4.63
CA LEU A 69 -6.57 -1.08 -4.17
C LEU A 69 -6.92 0.04 -5.14
N ASP A 70 -7.39 1.17 -4.60
CA ASP A 70 -7.61 2.36 -5.42
C ASP A 70 -7.30 3.64 -4.65
N TRP A 71 -6.68 4.60 -5.34
CA TRP A 71 -6.36 5.90 -4.77
C TRP A 71 -7.49 6.89 -5.01
N SER A 72 -7.80 7.70 -4.01
CA SER A 72 -8.76 8.79 -4.18
C SER A 72 -8.21 9.81 -5.19
N THR A 73 -9.07 10.24 -6.11
CA THR A 73 -8.78 11.28 -7.10
C THR A 73 -8.93 12.69 -6.52
N GLY A 74 -9.73 12.85 -5.46
CA GLY A 74 -9.88 14.12 -4.74
C GLY A 74 -8.78 14.33 -3.71
N GLU A 75 -8.69 13.42 -2.74
CA GLU A 75 -7.67 13.46 -1.68
C GLU A 75 -6.50 12.55 -2.04
N GLN A 76 -5.44 13.11 -2.62
CA GLN A 76 -4.35 12.33 -3.25
C GLN A 76 -3.58 11.41 -2.29
N SER A 77 -3.71 11.61 -0.97
CA SER A 77 -3.09 10.75 0.04
C SER A 77 -3.97 9.59 0.46
N PHE A 78 -5.26 9.57 0.10
CA PHE A 78 -6.17 8.52 0.53
C PHE A 78 -6.12 7.31 -0.39
N LEU A 79 -6.02 6.13 0.24
CA LEU A 79 -6.00 4.83 -0.40
C LEU A 79 -7.13 3.97 0.17
N ALA A 80 -7.99 3.47 -0.70
CA ALA A 80 -8.98 2.46 -0.38
C ALA A 80 -8.41 1.05 -0.61
N ALA A 81 -8.75 0.12 0.27
CA ALA A 81 -8.42 -1.29 0.14
C ALA A 81 -9.64 -2.17 0.40
N GLY A 82 -9.98 -3.01 -0.59
CA GLY A 82 -11.01 -4.04 -0.47
C GLY A 82 -10.43 -5.32 0.10
N MET A 83 -11.01 -5.83 1.19
CA MET A 83 -10.49 -7.01 1.92
C MET A 83 -11.33 -8.26 1.67
N SER A 84 -10.71 -9.44 1.71
CA SER A 84 -11.41 -10.73 1.61
C SER A 84 -12.40 -11.00 2.75
N THR A 85 -12.34 -10.21 3.82
CA THR A 85 -13.27 -10.27 4.95
C THR A 85 -14.59 -9.53 4.70
N GLY A 86 -14.72 -8.84 3.57
CA GLY A 86 -15.85 -7.95 3.27
C GLY A 86 -15.68 -6.53 3.84
N ALA A 87 -14.58 -6.24 4.52
CA ALA A 87 -14.27 -4.89 5.01
C ALA A 87 -13.65 -4.02 3.90
N VAL A 88 -13.92 -2.72 3.96
CA VAL A 88 -13.22 -1.68 3.19
C VAL A 88 -12.40 -0.84 4.17
N LEU A 89 -11.11 -0.70 3.89
CA LEU A 89 -10.20 0.13 4.69
C LEU A 89 -9.85 1.39 3.91
N ILE A 90 -9.83 2.53 4.59
CA ILE A 90 -9.31 3.79 4.05
C ILE A 90 -8.06 4.15 4.83
N TRP A 91 -6.99 4.45 4.10
CA TRP A 91 -5.69 4.83 4.65
C TRP A 91 -5.29 6.20 4.18
N ASP A 92 -4.71 6.99 5.08
CA ASP A 92 -4.01 8.22 4.72
C ASP A 92 -2.50 7.93 4.58
N ALA A 93 -2.03 7.85 3.34
CA ALA A 93 -0.63 7.62 3.00
C ALA A 93 0.27 8.83 3.27
N ALA A 94 -0.27 10.03 3.56
CA ALA A 94 0.57 11.16 3.96
C ALA A 94 1.33 10.85 5.26
N ARG A 95 0.68 10.12 6.17
CA ARG A 95 1.25 9.68 7.46
C ARG A 95 2.41 8.69 7.30
N CYS A 96 2.56 8.10 6.12
CA CYS A 96 3.69 7.24 5.78
C CYS A 96 4.94 8.01 5.38
N ALA A 97 4.77 9.18 4.75
CA ALA A 97 5.89 10.03 4.36
C ALA A 97 6.52 10.75 5.56
N GLU A 98 5.73 11.08 6.58
CA GLU A 98 6.21 11.74 7.80
C GLU A 98 7.03 10.82 8.71
N ALA A 99 6.74 9.53 8.73
CA ALA A 99 7.43 8.55 9.59
C ALA A 99 8.84 8.14 9.07
N ALA A 100 9.25 8.66 7.92
CA ALA A 100 10.56 8.41 7.31
C ALA A 100 11.57 9.57 7.50
N ARG A 101 11.20 10.60 8.28
CA ARG A 101 12.09 11.66 8.76
C ARG A 101 12.45 11.43 10.23
#